data_AF-A0A3M1S8X7-F1
#
_entry.id   AF-A0A3M1S8X7-F1
#
_cell.length_a   1.000
_cell.length_b   1.000
_cell.length_c   1.000
_cell.angle_alpha   90.00
_cell.angle_beta   90.00
_cell.angle_gamma   90.00
#
_symmetry.space_group_name_H-M   'P 1'
#
loop_
_entity.id
_entity.type
_entity.pdbx_description
1 polymer ?
#
loop_
_entity_poly.entity_id
_entity_poly.type
_entity_poly.pdbx_seq_one_letter_code
_entity_poly.pdbx_strand_id
1 'polypeptide(L)'
;MSRPSEAYSPMPEFSSQPEGPPQPGMSPTTKTLLIVLSVFGGFVILCCGGFLVVSGWLGYRMAKSTTQDPVEVVRIAQSICPHELPSGFMPELGLDTDFPMKMKMASFTDGKGTGTITFSLLSTGDDESLAGGEMNGIRVPDEQDVQGTAEYQVFLRGATVPVYIAENEDMGTFTAMAMHESDDVMAVVQVDLQTDAYPEPRPIVEEFLRSINQKAGKGEDIRNPNYVSPETEPATRE
;
A
#
# COMPACT_ATOMS: atom_id res chain seq x y z
N MET A 1 -37.47 -22.21 -105.29
CA MET A 1 -37.62 -23.09 -104.11
C MET A 1 -36.32 -23.85 -103.94
N SER A 2 -35.48 -23.49 -102.96
CA SER A 2 -34.42 -24.29 -102.32
C SER A 2 -33.90 -23.48 -101.14
N ARG A 3 -34.22 -23.89 -99.90
CA ARG A 3 -33.58 -23.33 -98.69
C ARG A 3 -32.28 -24.10 -98.44
N PRO A 4 -31.14 -23.43 -98.18
CA PRO A 4 -29.90 -24.09 -97.82
C PRO A 4 -30.01 -24.70 -96.41
N SER A 5 -29.52 -25.92 -96.26
CA SER A 5 -29.49 -26.64 -94.98
C SER A 5 -28.51 -25.97 -94.03
N GLU A 6 -29.01 -25.50 -92.89
CA GLU A 6 -28.17 -25.08 -91.76
C GLU A 6 -27.38 -26.28 -91.24
N ALA A 7 -26.06 -26.19 -91.36
CA ALA A 7 -25.11 -27.13 -90.80
C ALA A 7 -25.14 -27.02 -89.27
N TYR A 8 -25.57 -28.10 -88.63
CA TYR A 8 -25.53 -28.30 -87.19
C TYR A 8 -24.08 -28.22 -86.71
N SER A 9 -23.74 -27.14 -85.99
CA SER A 9 -22.46 -27.02 -85.29
C SER A 9 -22.56 -27.79 -83.97
N PRO A 10 -21.73 -28.81 -83.72
CA PRO A 10 -21.75 -29.54 -82.47
C PRO A 10 -21.40 -28.59 -81.31
N MET A 11 -22.24 -28.62 -80.27
CA MET A 11 -22.01 -27.88 -79.03
C MET A 11 -20.67 -28.27 -78.40
N PRO A 12 -19.95 -27.32 -77.76
CA PRO A 12 -18.70 -27.60 -77.09
C PRO A 12 -18.90 -28.66 -76.01
N GLU A 13 -18.11 -29.72 -76.14
CA GLU A 13 -17.97 -30.83 -75.22
C GLU A 13 -17.63 -30.27 -73.83
N PHE A 14 -18.57 -30.39 -72.88
CA PHE A 14 -18.31 -30.12 -71.47
C PHE A 14 -17.18 -31.05 -71.03
N SER A 15 -15.96 -30.51 -70.97
CA SER A 15 -14.79 -31.20 -70.45
C SER A 15 -15.10 -31.58 -68.99
N SER A 16 -15.40 -32.84 -68.79
CA SER A 16 -15.55 -33.48 -67.47
C SER A 16 -14.21 -33.39 -66.76
N GLN A 17 -14.00 -32.30 -66.03
CA GLN A 17 -12.87 -32.13 -65.14
C GLN A 17 -12.91 -33.29 -64.13
N PRO A 18 -11.84 -34.09 -64.00
CA PRO A 18 -11.80 -35.19 -63.07
C PRO A 18 -12.14 -34.68 -61.67
N GLU A 19 -13.18 -35.22 -61.05
CA GLU A 19 -13.47 -34.99 -59.64
C GLU A 19 -12.23 -35.43 -58.86
N GLY A 20 -11.50 -34.45 -58.33
CA GLY A 20 -10.34 -34.70 -57.48
C GLY A 20 -10.76 -35.60 -56.31
N PRO A 21 -9.85 -36.42 -55.78
CA PRO A 21 -10.15 -37.32 -54.67
C PRO A 21 -10.80 -36.53 -53.51
N PRO A 22 -11.84 -37.08 -52.85
CA PRO A 22 -12.55 -36.38 -51.80
C PRO A 22 -11.55 -35.95 -50.73
N GLN A 23 -11.45 -34.63 -50.52
CA GLN A 23 -10.53 -34.10 -49.53
C GLN A 23 -10.88 -34.72 -48.17
N PRO A 24 -9.90 -35.29 -47.44
CA PRO A 24 -10.15 -35.87 -46.12
C PRO A 24 -10.79 -34.81 -45.22
N GLY A 25 -12.10 -34.92 -44.98
CA GLY A 25 -12.82 -34.02 -44.08
C GLY A 25 -12.30 -34.21 -42.66
N MET A 26 -11.94 -33.11 -42.00
CA MET A 26 -11.54 -33.15 -40.59
C MET A 26 -12.61 -33.85 -39.75
N SER A 27 -12.19 -34.78 -38.89
CA SER A 27 -13.10 -35.49 -38.00
C SER A 27 -13.84 -34.49 -37.09
N PRO A 28 -15.13 -34.69 -36.80
CA PRO A 28 -15.92 -33.79 -35.96
C PRO A 28 -15.29 -33.59 -34.57
N THR A 29 -14.63 -34.61 -34.03
CA THR A 29 -13.87 -34.55 -32.78
C THR A 29 -12.74 -33.51 -32.83
N THR A 30 -12.01 -33.45 -33.96
CA THR A 30 -10.93 -32.47 -34.14
C THR A 30 -11.48 -31.05 -34.17
N LYS A 31 -12.63 -30.85 -34.82
CA LYS A 31 -13.29 -29.53 -34.87
C LYS A 31 -13.72 -29.06 -33.47
N THR A 32 -14.31 -29.93 -32.66
CA THR A 32 -14.70 -29.61 -31.29
C THR A 32 -13.49 -29.31 -30.41
N LEU A 33 -12.43 -30.11 -30.51
CA LEU A 33 -11.20 -29.91 -29.73
C LEU A 33 -10.53 -28.57 -30.06
N LEU A 34 -10.51 -28.16 -31.33
CA LEU A 34 -9.99 -26.85 -31.73
C LEU A 34 -10.81 -25.68 -31.16
N ILE A 35 -12.14 -25.80 -31.11
CA ILE A 35 -13.00 -24.76 -30.51
C ILE A 35 -12.73 -24.66 -29.01
N VAL A 36 -12.70 -25.79 -28.30
CA VAL A 36 -12.44 -25.80 -26.84
C VAL A 36 -11.06 -25.23 -26.53
N LEU A 37 -10.04 -25.62 -27.29
CA LEU A 37 -8.68 -25.10 -27.13
C LEU A 37 -8.62 -23.59 -27.39
N SER A 38 -9.34 -23.10 -28.40
CA SER A 38 -9.39 -21.66 -28.72
C SER A 38 -10.08 -20.85 -27.61
N VAL A 39 -11.20 -21.34 -27.07
CA VAL A 39 -11.91 -20.67 -25.97
C VAL A 39 -11.06 -20.68 -24.70
N PHE A 40 -10.49 -21.84 -24.35
CA PHE A 40 -9.64 -21.96 -23.17
C PHE A 40 -8.37 -21.12 -23.28
N GLY A 41 -7.67 -21.19 -24.42
CA GLY A 41 -6.49 -20.37 -24.69
C GLY A 41 -6.80 -18.87 -24.65
N GLY A 42 -7.94 -18.45 -25.20
CA GLY A 42 -8.42 -17.07 -25.09
C GLY A 42 -8.66 -16.64 -23.64
N PHE A 43 -9.26 -17.50 -22.82
CA PHE A 43 -9.51 -17.22 -21.40
C PHE A 43 -8.20 -17.08 -20.60
N VAL A 44 -7.21 -17.93 -20.87
CA VAL A 44 -5.88 -17.84 -20.25
C VAL A 44 -5.18 -16.53 -20.63
N ILE A 45 -5.22 -16.15 -21.91
CA ILE A 45 -4.64 -14.87 -22.37
C ILE A 45 -5.37 -13.68 -21.74
N LEU A 46 -6.70 -13.73 -21.61
CA LEU A 46 -7.47 -12.64 -21.02
C LEU A 46 -7.21 -12.52 -19.51
N CYS A 47 -7.12 -13.65 -18.80
CA CYS A 47 -6.79 -13.69 -17.39
C CYS A 47 -5.36 -13.21 -17.12
N CYS A 48 -4.36 -13.81 -17.78
CA CYS A 48 -2.96 -13.47 -17.55
C CYS A 48 -2.56 -12.14 -18.19
N GLY A 49 -2.99 -11.89 -19.42
CA GLY A 49 -2.74 -10.63 -20.13
C GLY A 49 -3.49 -9.46 -19.48
N GLY A 50 -4.74 -9.66 -19.06
CA GLY A 50 -5.48 -8.68 -18.28
C GLY A 50 -4.80 -8.37 -16.96
N PHE A 51 -4.35 -9.38 -16.23
CA PHE A 51 -3.61 -9.20 -14.97
C PHE A 51 -2.30 -8.41 -15.18
N LEU A 52 -1.52 -8.71 -16.21
CA LEU A 52 -0.29 -7.97 -16.54
C LEU A 52 -0.57 -6.51 -16.89
N VAL A 53 -1.65 -6.23 -17.62
CA VAL A 53 -2.04 -4.85 -17.97
C VAL A 53 -2.51 -4.09 -16.72
N VAL A 54 -3.37 -4.71 -15.90
CA VAL A 54 -3.89 -4.08 -14.68
C VAL A 54 -2.78 -3.84 -13.66
N SER A 55 -1.93 -4.84 -13.40
CA SER A 55 -0.79 -4.71 -12.48
C SER A 55 0.24 -3.69 -12.99
N GLY A 56 0.55 -3.69 -14.29
CA GLY A 56 1.46 -2.70 -14.88
C GLY A 56 0.92 -1.27 -14.80
N TRP A 57 -0.38 -1.09 -15.05
CA TRP A 57 -1.04 0.21 -14.93
C TRP A 57 -1.10 0.71 -13.47
N LEU A 58 -1.42 -0.18 -12.54
CA LEU A 58 -1.46 0.15 -11.10
C LEU A 58 -0.05 0.45 -10.57
N GLY A 59 0.96 -0.32 -10.97
CA GLY A 59 2.35 -0.08 -10.64
C GLY A 59 2.84 1.27 -11.17
N TYR A 60 2.49 1.63 -12.41
CA TYR A 60 2.80 2.95 -12.97
C TYR A 60 2.12 4.10 -12.21
N ARG A 61 0.86 3.92 -11.80
CA ARG A 61 0.13 4.89 -10.96
C ARG A 61 0.81 5.08 -9.61
N MET A 62 1.14 3.99 -8.91
CA MET A 62 1.81 4.04 -7.61
C MET A 62 3.21 4.66 -7.71
N ALA A 63 3.99 4.29 -8.73
CA ALA A 63 5.30 4.89 -8.97
C ALA A 63 5.23 6.40 -9.23
N LYS A 64 4.12 6.89 -9.80
CA LYS A 64 3.88 8.33 -10.01
C LYS A 64 3.43 9.05 -8.72
N SER A 65 2.80 8.33 -7.80
CA SER A 65 2.40 8.82 -6.47
C SER A 65 3.55 8.86 -5.48
N THR A 66 4.67 8.21 -5.79
CA THR A 66 5.89 8.27 -5.00
C THR A 66 6.70 9.51 -5.37
N THR A 67 7.18 10.23 -4.37
CA THR A 67 8.06 11.38 -4.50
C THR A 67 9.29 11.23 -3.61
N GLN A 68 10.41 11.75 -4.09
CA GLN A 68 11.66 11.91 -3.33
C GLN A 68 12.05 13.38 -3.21
N ASP A 69 11.18 14.31 -3.66
CA ASP A 69 11.40 15.74 -3.47
C ASP A 69 11.27 16.05 -1.97
N PRO A 70 12.34 16.50 -1.29
CA PRO A 70 12.33 16.71 0.15
C PRO A 70 11.26 17.71 0.59
N VAL A 71 10.92 18.70 -0.24
CA VAL A 71 9.87 19.69 0.07
C VAL A 71 8.50 19.01 0.11
N GLU A 72 8.25 18.11 -0.84
CA GLU A 72 6.98 17.41 -0.96
C GLU A 72 6.82 16.34 0.13
N VAL A 73 7.89 15.61 0.48
CA VAL A 73 7.88 14.64 1.58
C VAL A 73 7.53 15.32 2.90
N VAL A 74 8.14 16.49 3.19
CA VAL A 74 7.82 17.29 4.37
C VAL A 74 6.36 17.77 4.34
N ARG A 75 5.86 18.21 3.17
CA ARG A 75 4.45 18.62 3.01
C ARG A 75 3.49 17.46 3.32
N ILE A 76 3.78 16.25 2.81
CA ILE A 76 2.98 15.05 3.07
C ILE A 76 2.98 14.75 4.57
N ALA A 77 4.16 14.68 5.19
CA ALA A 77 4.30 14.40 6.61
C ALA A 77 3.55 15.42 7.50
N GLN A 78 3.68 16.72 7.20
CA GLN A 78 2.97 17.79 7.90
C GLN A 78 1.44 17.70 7.74
N SER A 79 0.96 17.18 6.60
CA SER A 79 -0.47 16.95 6.39
C SER A 79 -1.03 15.77 7.21
N ILE A 80 -0.17 14.82 7.60
CA ILE A 80 -0.52 13.70 8.48
C ILE A 80 -0.50 14.14 9.94
N CYS A 81 0.61 14.75 10.35
CA CYS A 81 0.83 15.23 11.71
C CYS A 81 1.75 16.46 11.69
N PRO A 82 1.37 17.59 12.30
CA PRO A 82 2.30 18.71 12.45
C PRO A 82 3.43 18.30 13.41
N HIS A 83 4.68 18.50 12.99
CA HIS A 83 5.86 18.08 13.76
C HIS A 83 7.07 18.96 13.43
N GLU A 84 8.08 18.87 14.28
CA GLU A 84 9.46 19.24 13.93
C GLU A 84 10.30 17.95 13.94
N LEU A 85 11.03 17.71 12.86
CA LEU A 85 11.89 16.53 12.74
C LEU A 85 13.09 16.67 13.68
N PRO A 86 13.51 15.59 14.36
CA PRO A 86 14.75 15.58 15.12
C PRO A 86 15.95 15.91 14.23
N SER A 87 16.97 16.53 14.81
CA SER A 87 18.17 16.89 14.06
C SER A 87 18.82 15.65 13.42
N GLY A 88 19.24 15.77 12.17
CA GLY A 88 19.93 14.69 11.44
C GLY A 88 19.02 13.82 10.58
N PHE A 89 17.70 13.87 10.77
CA PHE A 89 16.75 13.19 9.89
C PHE A 89 16.50 14.01 8.63
N MET A 90 16.59 13.35 7.48
CA MET A 90 16.38 13.91 6.16
C MET A 90 15.20 13.21 5.47
N PRO A 91 14.40 13.93 4.67
CA PRO A 91 13.30 13.32 3.95
C PRO A 91 13.83 12.32 2.91
N GLU A 92 13.25 11.12 2.88
CA GLU A 92 13.68 10.04 1.98
C GLU A 92 12.59 9.70 0.96
N LEU A 93 11.39 9.42 1.43
CA LEU A 93 10.30 8.94 0.60
C LEU A 93 8.98 9.57 1.00
N GLY A 94 8.20 9.99 0.01
CA GLY A 94 6.81 10.38 0.16
C GLY A 94 5.93 9.54 -0.76
N LEU A 95 4.75 9.18 -0.28
CA LEU A 95 3.70 8.54 -1.06
C LEU A 95 2.41 9.31 -0.80
N ASP A 96 1.75 9.77 -1.86
CA ASP A 96 0.43 10.38 -1.81
C ASP A 96 -0.42 9.77 -2.93
N THR A 97 -1.31 8.85 -2.56
CA THR A 97 -2.15 8.10 -3.51
C THR A 97 -3.60 8.12 -3.07
N ASP A 98 -4.50 8.28 -4.05
CA ASP A 98 -5.95 8.40 -3.82
C ASP A 98 -6.73 7.20 -4.40
N PHE A 99 -6.07 6.11 -4.80
CA PHE A 99 -6.72 5.01 -5.51
C PHE A 99 -6.25 3.61 -5.06
N PRO A 100 -7.15 2.69 -4.69
CA PRO A 100 -8.60 2.85 -4.45
C PRO A 100 -8.95 3.44 -3.06
N MET A 101 -7.96 3.62 -2.19
CA MET A 101 -8.06 4.25 -0.88
C MET A 101 -7.05 5.40 -0.81
N LYS A 102 -7.26 6.36 0.08
CA LYS A 102 -6.34 7.46 0.29
C LYS A 102 -5.24 7.03 1.23
N MET A 103 -4.01 6.99 0.74
CA MET A 103 -2.85 6.65 1.53
C MET A 103 -1.81 7.75 1.38
N LYS A 104 -1.39 8.28 2.52
CA LYS A 104 -0.24 9.17 2.62
C LYS A 104 0.80 8.51 3.48
N MET A 105 2.03 8.50 3.01
CA MET A 105 3.17 8.03 3.78
C MET A 105 4.33 8.98 3.57
N ALA A 106 5.07 9.26 4.63
CA ALA A 106 6.33 9.99 4.55
C ALA A 106 7.35 9.31 5.45
N SER A 107 8.53 9.02 4.90
CA SER A 107 9.66 8.48 5.66
C SER A 107 10.82 9.47 5.68
N PHE A 108 11.51 9.48 6.80
CA PHE A 108 12.72 10.26 7.05
C PHE A 108 13.79 9.31 7.56
N THR A 109 15.02 9.48 7.10
CA THR A 109 16.18 8.69 7.53
C THR A 109 17.30 9.59 8.03
N ASP A 110 18.14 9.08 8.93
CA ASP A 110 19.30 9.79 9.48
C ASP A 110 20.50 9.91 8.52
N GLY A 111 20.32 9.54 7.24
CA GLY A 111 21.36 9.50 6.21
C GLY A 111 22.36 8.35 6.35
N LYS A 112 22.33 7.61 7.48
CA LYS A 112 23.11 6.39 7.71
C LYS A 112 22.26 5.13 7.51
N GLY A 113 20.94 5.28 7.43
CA GLY A 113 20.00 4.16 7.37
C GLY A 113 19.83 3.44 8.70
N THR A 114 20.29 4.05 9.81
CA THR A 114 20.25 3.46 11.15
C THR A 114 19.07 3.95 11.98
N GLY A 115 18.37 4.98 11.50
CA GLY A 115 17.15 5.48 12.10
C GLY A 115 16.14 5.86 11.01
N THR A 116 14.87 5.53 11.23
CA THR A 116 13.76 5.87 10.35
C THR A 116 12.60 6.44 11.15
N ILE A 117 12.01 7.54 10.68
CA ILE A 117 10.74 8.06 11.17
C ILE A 117 9.74 7.93 10.03
N THR A 118 8.64 7.22 10.27
CA THR A 118 7.58 6.98 9.31
C THR A 118 6.27 7.56 9.81
N PHE A 119 5.64 8.38 8.97
CA PHE A 119 4.27 8.83 9.13
C PHE A 119 3.43 8.11 8.10
N SER A 120 2.33 7.50 8.52
CA SER A 120 1.39 6.83 7.63
C SER A 120 -0.02 7.28 7.96
N LEU A 121 -0.82 7.49 6.92
CA LEU A 121 -2.24 7.81 7.01
C LEU A 121 -2.95 7.00 5.95
N LEU A 122 -3.89 6.17 6.37
CA LEU A 122 -4.81 5.45 5.50
C LEU A 122 -6.22 5.97 5.77
N SER A 123 -6.97 6.28 4.72
CA SER A 123 -8.37 6.66 4.82
C SER A 123 -9.22 6.04 3.74
N THR A 124 -10.41 5.59 4.14
CA THR A 124 -11.45 5.02 3.28
C THR A 124 -12.53 6.02 2.89
N GLY A 125 -12.53 7.22 3.48
CA GLY A 125 -13.57 8.26 3.27
C GLY A 125 -13.22 9.35 2.26
N ASP A 126 -14.22 10.16 1.92
CA ASP A 126 -14.06 11.38 1.10
C ASP A 126 -13.24 12.45 1.84
N ASP A 127 -12.62 13.41 1.12
CA ASP A 127 -11.62 14.36 1.66
C ASP A 127 -12.09 15.17 2.88
N GLU A 128 -13.40 15.32 3.07
CA GLU A 128 -13.96 16.02 4.23
C GLU A 128 -13.74 15.27 5.55
N SER A 129 -13.65 13.93 5.54
CA SER A 129 -13.34 13.15 6.75
C SER A 129 -11.91 13.41 7.23
N LEU A 130 -11.02 13.88 6.34
CA LEU A 130 -9.66 14.21 6.68
C LEU A 130 -9.54 15.54 7.43
N ALA A 131 -10.52 16.44 7.38
CA ALA A 131 -10.38 17.80 7.92
C ALA A 131 -11.07 18.04 9.27
N GLY A 132 -11.97 17.17 9.76
CA GLY A 132 -12.71 17.50 10.98
C GLY A 132 -13.76 16.52 11.49
N GLY A 133 -13.56 15.20 11.36
CA GLY A 133 -14.49 14.23 11.97
C GLY A 133 -14.48 14.29 13.50
N GLU A 134 -15.65 14.48 14.12
CA GLU A 134 -15.85 14.27 15.56
C GLU A 134 -15.57 12.80 15.93
N MET A 135 -14.70 12.62 16.92
CA MET A 135 -14.03 11.37 17.26
C MET A 135 -14.84 10.53 18.25
N ASN A 136 -15.19 9.30 17.88
CA ASN A 136 -15.68 8.30 18.82
C ASN A 136 -15.01 6.95 18.57
N GLY A 137 -14.26 6.46 19.56
CA GLY A 137 -13.72 5.10 19.61
C GLY A 137 -12.24 5.00 19.30
N ILE A 138 -11.39 5.06 20.32
CA ILE A 138 -10.00 4.59 20.24
C ILE A 138 -10.04 3.08 20.39
N ARG A 139 -9.73 2.33 19.33
CA ARG A 139 -9.41 0.90 19.44
C ARG A 139 -7.93 0.77 19.82
N VAL A 140 -7.69 0.29 21.02
CA VAL A 140 -6.37 -0.13 21.49
C VAL A 140 -6.11 -1.50 20.87
N PRO A 141 -5.00 -1.72 20.14
CA PRO A 141 -4.65 -3.06 19.67
C PRO A 141 -4.60 -4.04 20.85
N ASP A 142 -5.05 -5.27 20.62
CA ASP A 142 -5.14 -6.30 21.66
C ASP A 142 -3.75 -6.51 22.30
N GLU A 143 -3.68 -6.44 23.62
CA GLU A 143 -2.47 -6.30 24.45
C GLU A 143 -1.46 -7.46 24.28
N GLN A 144 -1.84 -8.54 23.59
CA GLN A 144 -1.04 -9.75 23.44
C GLN A 144 0.05 -9.70 22.35
N ASP A 145 -0.05 -8.79 21.37
CA ASP A 145 0.90 -8.76 20.25
C ASP A 145 1.97 -7.67 20.35
N VAL A 146 1.89 -6.77 21.35
CA VAL A 146 2.88 -5.72 21.57
C VAL A 146 3.41 -5.82 22.99
N GLN A 147 4.58 -6.44 23.17
CA GLN A 147 5.34 -6.44 24.45
C GLN A 147 5.95 -5.06 24.74
N GLY A 148 5.17 -4.00 24.60
CA GLY A 148 5.62 -2.62 24.73
C GLY A 148 4.90 -1.87 25.84
N THR A 149 5.61 -0.97 26.49
CA THR A 149 5.05 -0.11 27.53
C THR A 149 4.44 1.15 26.92
N ALA A 150 3.20 1.48 27.30
CA ALA A 150 2.54 2.72 26.91
C ALA A 150 2.96 3.90 27.80
N GLU A 151 4.26 4.21 27.80
CA GLU A 151 4.87 5.23 28.69
C GLU A 151 4.50 6.66 28.30
N TYR A 152 4.35 6.91 27.00
CA TYR A 152 4.08 8.24 26.47
C TYR A 152 2.72 8.33 25.79
N GLN A 153 2.30 9.55 25.51
CA GLN A 153 1.12 9.88 24.74
C GLN A 153 1.44 11.01 23.74
N VAL A 154 0.82 10.94 22.57
CA VAL A 154 0.99 11.92 21.50
C VAL A 154 -0.35 12.34 20.93
N PHE A 155 -0.46 13.60 20.51
CA PHE A 155 -1.68 14.10 19.89
C PHE A 155 -1.64 13.86 18.38
N LEU A 156 -2.43 12.91 17.91
CA LEU A 156 -2.60 12.60 16.50
C LEU A 156 -4.04 12.85 16.08
N ARG A 157 -4.22 13.69 15.06
CA ARG A 157 -5.50 13.87 14.34
C ARG A 157 -6.70 14.22 15.24
N GLY A 158 -6.46 14.94 16.33
CA GLY A 158 -7.53 15.34 17.26
C GLY A 158 -7.57 14.52 18.55
N ALA A 159 -6.90 13.38 18.60
CA ALA A 159 -6.92 12.45 19.72
C ALA A 159 -5.56 12.36 20.40
N THR A 160 -5.56 12.25 21.73
CA THR A 160 -4.38 11.82 22.48
C THR A 160 -4.32 10.31 22.42
N VAL A 161 -3.26 9.76 21.83
CA VAL A 161 -3.06 8.31 21.69
C VAL A 161 -1.83 7.85 22.47
N PRO A 162 -1.85 6.64 23.05
CA PRO A 162 -0.68 6.06 23.68
C PRO A 162 0.42 5.79 22.64
N VAL A 163 1.67 5.94 23.08
CA VAL A 163 2.86 5.55 22.34
C VAL A 163 3.37 4.26 22.96
N TYR A 164 3.44 3.20 22.16
CA TYR A 164 4.01 1.92 22.54
C TYR A 164 5.49 1.91 22.22
N ILE A 165 6.29 1.53 23.20
CA ILE A 165 7.74 1.38 23.03
C ILE A 165 8.08 -0.09 23.11
N ALA A 166 8.77 -0.60 22.11
CA ALA A 166 9.33 -1.94 22.11
C ALA A 166 10.84 -1.85 21.85
N GLU A 167 11.61 -2.60 22.63
CA GLU A 167 13.04 -2.79 22.38
C GLU A 167 13.25 -4.26 22.04
N ASN A 168 13.80 -4.52 20.86
CA ASN A 168 14.11 -5.85 20.39
C ASN A 168 15.62 -6.06 20.47
N GLU A 169 16.06 -6.76 21.51
CA GLU A 169 17.48 -7.04 21.76
C GLU A 169 18.10 -7.89 20.65
N ASP A 170 17.36 -8.87 20.10
CA ASP A 170 17.84 -9.75 19.03
C ASP A 170 18.13 -9.00 17.73
N MET A 171 17.32 -7.99 17.42
CA MET A 171 17.45 -7.16 16.22
C MET A 171 18.27 -5.89 16.45
N GLY A 172 18.60 -5.55 17.70
CA GLY A 172 19.27 -4.29 18.04
C GLY A 172 18.45 -3.08 17.63
N THR A 173 17.12 -3.13 17.82
CA THR A 173 16.19 -2.08 17.38
C THR A 173 15.31 -1.59 18.51
N PHE A 174 15.15 -0.27 18.59
CA PHE A 174 14.22 0.43 19.43
C PHE A 174 13.10 1.01 18.56
N THR A 175 11.86 0.63 18.83
CA THR A 175 10.68 1.08 18.09
C THR A 175 9.73 1.82 19.02
N ALA A 176 9.32 3.02 18.63
CA ALA A 176 8.22 3.74 19.25
C ALA A 176 7.11 3.94 18.22
N MET A 177 5.89 3.48 18.55
CA MET A 177 4.75 3.54 17.65
C MET A 177 3.54 4.15 18.35
N ALA A 178 2.91 5.11 17.69
CA ALA A 178 1.61 5.64 18.06
C ALA A 178 0.63 5.40 16.91
N MET A 179 -0.54 4.87 17.25
CA MET A 179 -1.59 4.55 16.27
C MET A 179 -2.91 5.16 16.73
N HIS A 180 -3.53 5.89 15.82
CA HIS A 180 -4.90 6.38 15.95
C HIS A 180 -5.77 5.68 14.90
N GLU A 181 -6.76 4.94 15.37
CA GLU A 181 -7.79 4.33 14.52
C GLU A 181 -9.14 4.98 14.82
N SER A 182 -9.87 5.28 13.75
CA SER A 182 -11.27 5.70 13.72
C SER A 182 -11.96 4.99 12.55
N ASP A 183 -13.28 5.09 12.42
CA ASP A 183 -14.06 4.34 11.43
C ASP A 183 -13.53 4.42 9.99
N ASP A 184 -13.03 5.60 9.58
CA ASP A 184 -12.58 5.86 8.20
C ASP A 184 -11.11 6.29 8.07
N VAL A 185 -10.38 6.36 9.19
CA VAL A 185 -9.01 6.88 9.21
C VAL A 185 -8.15 6.09 10.18
N MET A 186 -6.98 5.67 9.69
CA MET A 186 -5.89 5.11 10.46
C MET A 186 -4.66 6.00 10.27
N ALA A 187 -4.17 6.61 11.35
CA ALA A 187 -2.92 7.37 11.36
C ALA A 187 -1.89 6.68 12.25
N VAL A 188 -0.68 6.53 11.74
CA VAL A 188 0.43 5.88 12.44
C VAL A 188 1.65 6.79 12.38
N VAL A 189 2.30 6.94 13.53
CA VAL A 189 3.64 7.51 13.64
C VAL A 189 4.53 6.44 14.23
N GLN A 190 5.60 6.09 13.52
CA GLN A 190 6.55 5.06 13.90
C GLN A 190 7.96 5.63 13.85
N VAL A 191 8.75 5.37 14.89
CA VAL A 191 10.16 5.72 14.97
C VAL A 191 10.93 4.44 15.24
N ASP A 192 11.81 4.07 14.32
CA ASP A 192 12.69 2.91 14.45
C ASP A 192 14.14 3.38 14.51
N LEU A 193 14.86 3.01 15.56
CA LEU A 193 16.25 3.37 15.80
C LEU A 193 17.07 2.10 16.06
N GLN A 194 18.21 1.95 15.38
CA GLN A 194 19.16 0.89 15.71
C GLN A 194 19.94 1.26 16.97
N THR A 195 19.93 0.39 17.98
CA THR A 195 20.53 0.65 19.30
C THR A 195 22.05 0.79 19.24
N ASP A 196 22.72 0.14 18.29
CA ASP A 196 24.17 0.30 18.06
C ASP A 196 24.55 1.72 17.59
N ALA A 197 23.68 2.35 16.80
CA ALA A 197 23.87 3.71 16.30
C ALA A 197 23.34 4.77 17.27
N TYR A 198 22.33 4.40 18.05
CA TYR A 198 21.62 5.24 19.02
C TYR A 198 21.65 4.57 20.39
N PRO A 199 22.76 4.70 21.16
CA PRO A 199 22.90 4.05 22.46
C PRO A 199 21.90 4.56 23.50
N GLU A 200 21.35 5.76 23.29
CA GLU A 200 20.27 6.35 24.09
C GLU A 200 19.14 6.76 23.14
N PRO A 201 18.27 5.83 22.69
CA PRO A 201 17.22 6.13 21.72
C PRO A 201 16.04 6.89 22.36
N ARG A 202 15.82 6.68 23.67
CA ARG A 202 14.69 7.27 24.42
C ARG A 202 14.66 8.80 24.40
N PRO A 203 15.73 9.55 24.69
CA PRO A 203 15.70 11.01 24.63
C PRO A 203 15.32 11.58 23.26
N ILE A 204 15.74 10.92 22.17
CA ILE A 204 15.43 11.34 20.79
C ILE A 204 13.93 11.17 20.52
N VAL A 205 13.36 10.03 20.93
CA VAL A 205 11.93 9.79 20.82
C VAL A 205 11.14 10.76 21.69
N GLU A 206 11.55 11.01 22.94
CA GLU A 206 10.88 11.98 23.80
C GLU A 206 10.88 13.39 23.21
N GLU A 207 12.02 13.85 22.69
CA GLU A 207 12.13 15.16 22.04
C GLU A 207 11.17 15.26 20.86
N PHE A 208 11.12 14.22 20.03
CA PHE A 208 10.21 14.14 18.89
C PHE A 208 8.73 14.16 19.30
N LEU A 209 8.34 13.36 20.29
CA LEU A 209 6.96 13.33 20.78
C LEU A 209 6.55 14.68 21.41
N ARG A 210 7.47 15.35 22.11
CA ARG A 210 7.23 16.71 22.63
C ARG A 210 7.03 17.70 21.50
N SER A 211 7.79 17.61 20.42
CA SER A 211 7.65 18.51 19.26
C SER A 211 6.26 18.37 18.62
N ILE A 212 5.75 17.14 18.50
CA ILE A 212 4.38 16.88 18.01
C ILE A 212 3.34 17.52 18.93
N ASN A 213 3.41 17.25 20.25
CA ASN A 213 2.42 17.78 21.21
C ASN A 213 2.46 19.31 21.31
N GLN A 214 3.65 19.91 21.22
CA GLN A 214 3.83 21.36 21.22
C GLN A 214 3.17 21.99 19.98
N LYS A 215 3.39 21.42 18.78
CA LYS A 215 2.75 21.90 17.53
C LYS A 215 1.23 21.70 17.53
N ALA A 216 0.75 20.67 18.23
CA ALA A 216 -0.67 20.46 18.46
C ALA A 216 -1.29 21.38 19.52
N GLY A 217 -0.49 22.18 20.23
CA GLY A 217 -0.96 23.06 21.30
C GLY A 217 -1.40 22.32 22.57
N LYS A 218 -0.92 21.09 22.81
CA LYS A 218 -1.30 20.25 23.95
C LYS A 218 -0.33 20.32 25.15
N GLY A 219 0.67 21.19 25.09
CA GLY A 219 1.69 21.34 26.13
C GLY A 219 2.84 20.33 26.00
N GLU A 220 3.78 20.35 26.94
CA GLU A 220 5.00 19.53 26.91
C GLU A 220 4.84 18.16 27.58
N ASP A 221 3.72 17.92 28.28
CA ASP A 221 3.54 16.68 29.02
C ASP A 221 3.18 15.52 28.09
N ILE A 222 4.19 14.74 27.77
CA ILE A 222 4.09 13.52 26.97
C ILE A 222 3.88 12.28 27.83
N ARG A 223 3.94 12.36 29.17
CA ARG A 223 3.79 11.16 30.00
C ARG A 223 2.34 10.70 30.02
N ASN A 224 2.14 9.41 29.83
CA ASN A 224 0.80 8.83 29.98
C ASN A 224 0.44 8.82 31.48
N PRO A 225 -0.62 9.54 31.92
CA PRO A 225 -0.99 9.59 33.33
C PRO A 225 -1.48 8.24 33.88
N ASN A 226 -1.84 7.31 33.00
CA ASN A 226 -2.27 5.96 33.35
C ASN A 226 -1.12 4.95 33.36
N TYR A 227 0.10 5.37 33.02
CA TYR A 227 1.25 4.48 33.05
C TYR A 227 1.65 4.17 34.49
N VAL A 228 1.62 2.87 34.83
CA VAL A 228 2.15 2.35 36.09
C VAL A 228 3.50 1.72 35.77
N SER A 229 4.58 2.27 36.32
CA SER A 229 5.91 1.69 36.13
C SER A 229 5.95 0.27 36.71
N PRO A 230 6.40 -0.73 35.94
CA PRO A 230 6.52 -2.12 36.43
C PRO A 230 7.51 -2.24 37.60
N GLU A 231 8.45 -1.30 37.76
CA GLU A 231 9.41 -1.30 38.87
C GLU A 231 8.77 -0.99 40.24
N THR A 232 7.52 -0.56 40.27
CA THR A 232 6.83 -0.21 41.52
C THR A 232 6.09 -1.39 42.16
N GLU A 233 6.04 -2.57 41.51
CA GLU A 233 5.46 -3.74 42.13
C GLU A 233 6.43 -4.26 43.21
N PRO A 234 6.09 -4.14 44.52
CA PRO A 234 7.00 -4.56 45.57
C PRO A 234 7.22 -6.06 45.41
N ALA A 235 8.46 -6.46 45.13
CA ALA A 235 8.87 -7.85 45.08
C ALA A 235 8.27 -8.57 46.28
N THR A 236 7.24 -9.37 46.04
CA THR A 236 6.60 -10.19 47.06
C THR A 236 7.68 -11.12 47.58
N ARG A 237 8.25 -10.76 48.74
CA ARG A 237 9.18 -11.60 49.49
C ARG A 237 8.40 -12.84 49.92
N GLU A 238 8.64 -13.95 49.23
CA GLU A 238 8.41 -15.29 49.79
C GLU A 238 9.45 -15.61 50.87
#